data_AF-A0AAV5ZTV8-F1
#
_entry.id   AF-A0AAV5ZTV8-F1
#
_cell.length_a   1.000
_cell.length_b   1.000
_cell.length_c   1.000
_cell.angle_alpha   90.00
_cell.angle_beta   90.00
_cell.angle_gamma   90.00
#
_symmetry.space_group_name_H-M   'P 1'
#
loop_
_entity.id
_entity.type
_entity.pdbx_description
1 polymer ?
#
loop_
_entity_poly.entity_id
_entity_poly.type
_entity_poly.pdbx_seq_one_letter_code
_entity_poly.pdbx_strand_id
1 'polypeptide(L)' 'MTAEALLLELRGSRTDLARLVEAAAGEYLPHLVVPQRSVDAWERREPETWAKVSSWLAARAVRVVRI' A
#
# COMPACT_ATOMS: atom_id res chain seq x y z
N MET A 1 9.90 6.05 -7.51
CA MET A 1 9.81 4.59 -7.33
C MET A 1 8.67 4.06 -8.19
N THR A 2 8.91 3.04 -9.02
CA THR A 2 7.87 2.43 -9.87
C THR A 2 7.04 1.41 -9.06
N ALA A 3 5.86 1.04 -9.57
CA ALA A 3 5.05 -0.02 -8.96
C ALA A 3 5.83 -1.34 -8.92
N GLU A 4 6.53 -1.70 -10.00
CA GLU A 4 7.29 -2.94 -10.12
C GLU A 4 8.43 -3.04 -9.11
N ALA A 5 9.18 -1.95 -8.90
CA ALA A 5 10.24 -1.91 -7.90
C ALA A 5 9.70 -2.11 -6.48
N LEU A 6 8.58 -1.46 -6.16
CA LEU A 6 7.91 -1.60 -4.87
C LEU A 6 7.36 -3.02 -4.68
N LEU A 7 6.75 -3.61 -5.71
CA LEU A 7 6.27 -5.00 -5.67
C LEU A 7 7.39 -6.02 -5.49
N LEU A 8 8.58 -5.77 -6.05
CA LEU A 8 9.75 -6.62 -5.83
C LEU A 8 10.22 -6.60 -4.37
N GLU A 9 10.24 -5.42 -3.74
CA GLU A 9 10.53 -5.29 -2.29
C GLU A 9 9.47 -6.00 -1.44
N LEU A 10 8.20 -5.89 -1.83
CA LEU A 10 7.07 -6.49 -1.11
C LEU A 10 6.99 -8.01 -1.25
N ARG A 11 7.66 -8.65 -2.23
CA ARG A 11 7.69 -10.13 -2.33
C ARG A 11 8.24 -10.82 -1.07
N GLY A 12 9.07 -10.15 -0.29
CA GLY A 12 9.58 -10.65 0.98
C GLY A 12 8.62 -10.47 2.16
N SER A 13 7.60 -9.61 2.02
CA SER A 13 6.61 -9.30 3.04
C SER A 13 5.35 -10.14 2.85
N ARG A 14 4.89 -10.80 3.90
CA ARG A 14 3.69 -11.68 3.87
C ARG A 14 2.38 -10.90 4.03
N THR A 15 2.38 -9.61 3.71
CA THR A 15 1.26 -8.71 3.95
C THR A 15 0.42 -8.47 2.70
N ASP A 16 -0.82 -8.04 2.90
CA ASP A 16 -1.70 -7.58 1.83
C ASP A 16 -1.23 -6.25 1.18
N LEU A 17 -0.06 -5.70 1.56
CA LEU A 17 0.47 -4.46 0.99
C LEU A 17 0.75 -4.57 -0.52
N ALA A 18 1.19 -5.75 -0.99
CA ALA A 18 1.41 -5.98 -2.42
C ALA A 18 0.13 -5.81 -3.23
N ARG A 19 -0.99 -6.34 -2.73
CA ARG A 19 -2.31 -6.21 -3.37
C ARG A 19 -2.75 -4.76 -3.47
N LEU A 20 -2.38 -3.96 -2.50
CA LEU A 20 -2.72 -2.54 -2.43
C LEU A 20 -1.95 -1.73 -3.50
N VAL A 21 -0.68 -2.07 -3.72
CA VAL A 21 0.14 -1.51 -4.80
C VAL A 21 -0.36 -1.97 -6.17
N GLU A 22 -0.71 -3.25 -6.32
CA GLU A 22 -1.30 -3.80 -7.55
C GLU A 22 -2.59 -3.07 -7.93
N ALA A 23 -3.51 -2.89 -6.97
CA ALA A 23 -4.77 -2.18 -7.19
C ALA A 23 -4.56 -0.73 -7.64
N ALA A 24 -3.64 -0.01 -6.98
CA ALA A 24 -3.31 1.37 -7.35
C ALA A 24 -2.48 1.49 -8.65
N ALA A 25 -1.87 0.41 -9.12
CA ALA A 25 -1.11 0.39 -10.37
C ALA A 25 -1.99 0.03 -11.58
N GLY A 26 -2.98 -0.85 -11.40
CA GLY A 26 -3.82 -1.38 -12.48
C GLY A 26 -4.91 -0.43 -12.98
N GLU A 27 -5.67 0.20 -12.08
CA GLU A 27 -6.73 1.13 -12.44
C GLU A 27 -6.48 2.53 -11.85
N TYR A 28 -6.97 3.58 -12.52
CA TYR A 28 -6.95 4.93 -11.96
C TYR A 28 -7.98 5.04 -10.83
N LEU A 29 -7.60 4.55 -9.66
CA LEU A 29 -8.39 4.64 -8.44
C LEU A 29 -7.87 5.80 -7.59
N PRO A 30 -8.59 6.94 -7.51
CA PRO A 30 -8.19 8.04 -6.62
C PRO A 30 -8.29 7.66 -5.14
N HIS A 31 -9.03 6.59 -4.83
CA HIS A 31 -9.29 6.12 -3.48
C HIS A 31 -9.16 4.59 -3.37
N LEU A 32 -8.52 4.12 -2.30
CA LEU A 32 -8.51 2.72 -1.90
C LEU A 32 -9.17 2.58 -0.54
N VAL A 33 -10.24 1.78 -0.49
CA VAL A 33 -10.96 1.51 0.76
C VAL A 33 -10.32 0.32 1.47
N VAL A 34 -9.89 0.53 2.71
CA VAL A 34 -9.18 -0.48 3.49
C VAL A 34 -9.77 -0.54 4.90
N PRO A 35 -10.00 -1.74 5.47
CA PRO A 35 -10.39 -1.86 6.87
C PRO A 35 -9.34 -1.23 7.80
N GLN A 36 -9.77 -0.44 8.79
CA GLN A 36 -8.83 0.19 9.73
C GLN A 36 -7.92 -0.83 10.43
N ARG A 37 -8.48 -2.00 10.78
CA ARG A 37 -7.71 -3.12 11.38
C ARG A 37 -6.51 -3.58 10.54
N SER A 38 -6.57 -3.43 9.21
CA SER A 38 -5.47 -3.79 8.32
C SER A 38 -4.36 -2.75 8.41
N VAL A 39 -4.73 -1.47 8.43
CA VAL A 39 -3.77 -0.37 8.63
C VAL A 39 -3.08 -0.50 9.98
N ASP A 40 -3.83 -0.75 11.05
CA ASP A 40 -3.28 -0.96 12.39
C ASP A 40 -2.31 -2.15 12.45
N ALA A 41 -2.61 -3.22 11.70
CA ALA A 41 -1.75 -4.40 11.62
C ALA A 41 -0.45 -4.09 10.87
N TRP A 42 -0.50 -3.30 9.79
CA TRP A 42 0.70 -2.90 9.05
C TRP A 42 1.56 -1.92 9.85
N GLU A 43 0.96 -0.92 10.48
CA GLU A 43 1.66 0.04 11.37
C GLU A 43 2.38 -0.68 12.52
N ARG A 44 1.81 -1.77 13.04
CA ARG A 44 2.43 -2.54 14.12
C ARG A 44 3.48 -3.54 13.66
N ARG A 45 3.21 -4.29 12.58
CA ARG A 45 4.06 -5.42 12.17
C ARG A 45 5.18 -4.99 11.23
N GLU A 46 4.91 -4.02 10.36
CA GLU A 46 5.83 -3.60 9.30
C GLU A 46 5.73 -2.07 9.06
N PRO A 47 6.04 -1.25 10.09
CA PRO A 47 5.88 0.21 10.01
C PRO A 47 6.67 0.85 8.87
N GLU A 48 7.89 0.37 8.62
CA GLU A 48 8.75 0.89 7.54
C GLU A 48 8.20 0.54 6.16
N THR A 49 7.76 -0.71 5.97
CA THR A 49 7.14 -1.18 4.72
C THR A 49 5.86 -0.39 4.44
N TRP A 50 5.03 -0.20 5.47
CA TRP A 50 3.82 0.60 5.36
C TRP A 50 4.12 2.06 4.97
N ALA A 51 5.08 2.71 5.62
CA ALA A 51 5.46 4.10 5.33
C ALA A 51 5.93 4.28 3.87
N LYS A 52 6.67 3.31 3.33
CA LYS A 52 7.07 3.31 1.91
C LYS A 52 5.86 3.22 0.97
N VAL A 53 4.96 2.27 1.23
CA VAL A 53 3.74 2.07 0.43
C VAL A 53 2.83 3.29 0.50
N SER A 54 2.59 3.83 1.70
CA SER A 54 1.75 5.03 1.88
C SER A 54 2.33 6.25 1.16
N SER A 55 3.66 6.43 1.20
CA SER A 55 4.35 7.51 0.48
C SER A 55 4.22 7.34 -1.04
N TRP A 56 4.33 6.12 -1.53
CA TRP A 56 4.15 5.81 -2.95
C TRP A 56 2.72 6.07 -3.44
N LEU A 57 1.71 5.72 -2.66
CA LEU A 57 0.30 6.04 -2.96
C LEU A 57 0.05 7.54 -2.99
N ALA A 58 0.58 8.27 -2.00
CA ALA A 58 0.45 9.72 -1.92
C ALA A 58 1.08 10.42 -3.14
N ALA A 59 2.24 9.95 -3.60
CA ALA A 59 2.90 10.46 -4.81
C ALA A 59 2.07 10.23 -6.09
N ARG A 60 1.16 9.26 -6.09
CA ARG A 60 0.20 8.99 -7.18
C ARG A 60 -1.16 9.65 -6.97
N ALA A 61 -1.31 10.51 -5.97
CA ALA A 61 -2.58 11.11 -5.56
C ALA A 61 -3.68 10.09 -5.19
N VAL A 62 -3.28 8.87 -4.77
CA VAL A 62 -4.20 7.84 -4.28
C VAL A 62 -4.37 8.00 -2.77
N ARG A 63 -5.62 8.17 -2.31
CA ARG A 63 -5.93 8.26 -0.87
C ARG A 63 -6.40 6.92 -0.33
N VAL A 64 -5.85 6.51 0.81
CA VAL A 64 -6.38 5.36 1.56
C VAL A 64 -7.54 5.85 2.44
N VAL A 65 -8.73 5.32 2.19
CA VAL A 65 -9.95 5.56 2.97
C VAL A 65 -10.13 4.41 3.94
N ARG A 66 -10.18 4.72 5.24
CA ARG A 66 -10.27 3.72 6.31
C ARG A 66 -11.74 3.53 6.70
N ILE A 67 -12.17 2.27 6.83
CA ILE A 67 -13.53 1.88 7.26
C ILE A 67 -13.51 0.93 8.45
#